data_AF-A0A7C2ZCC7-F1
#
_entry.id   AF-A0A7C2ZCC7-F1
#
_cell.length_a   1.000
_cell.length_b   1.000
_cell.length_c   1.000
_cell.angle_alpha   90.00
_cell.angle_beta   90.00
_cell.angle_gamma   90.00
#
_symmetry.space_group_name_H-M   'P 1'
#
loop_
_entity.id
_entity.type
_entity.pdbx_description
1 polymer ?
#
loop_
_entity_poly.entity_id
_entity_poly.type
_entity_poly.pdbx_seq_one_letter_code
_entity_poly.pdbx_strand_id
1 'polypeptide(L)'
;ISRLNLSGSCVFLPAFILILGLVAVWSYFNLDQRVFSLLCQKPVNWDGNFWLKAFTYLGKAWLLIWLLLIWYLSTGRQRPILIALLALVIIFLTVIPLKISVKRPRPYEVIKASQKTEKQYDLDGHTSFPSGDTATVFAVATVIMFFVSWPWACILLAACTGIALLRVTAMAHYPSDVFAGAAVGSFAGWLAMQIERRWLPLEPPRFNLSRGMAIWGIIIIPLSIGLFGGSGELPVLLKTYGLLVVCILLAAKAGKYRKIKAIAKLVDSERFDCILNWLRKRRTLSLKIAFPIIIAENIINGKKPHELGFSDFSVMAVLGLILVLAGTFIRFWARGHFEKGSLFTSGPYALVRHPLYFGSILVVSGILFQLNNWLFNWAVIIPLVIVFYGAAIIYEERSLEKKFGKQWLLYKAKRPAMVPSLQTWLLQRQSRKWSWKVYLSTSERIATPILLSLPLLVELMEDLVFEGMLGIQ
;
A
#
# COMPACT_ATOMS: atom_id res chain seq x y z
N ILE A 1 28.83 2.12 -22.52
CA ILE A 1 28.06 1.01 -23.12
C ILE A 1 29.02 0.19 -24.00
N SER A 2 30.00 -0.48 -23.40
CA SER A 2 30.92 -1.37 -24.15
C SER A 2 31.62 -2.30 -23.17
N ARG A 3 31.67 -3.60 -23.53
CA ARG A 3 32.27 -4.76 -22.81
C ARG A 3 31.36 -5.71 -22.04
N LEU A 4 30.06 -5.72 -22.29
CA LEU A 4 29.29 -6.97 -22.36
C LEU A 4 28.35 -6.83 -23.56
N ASN A 5 28.73 -7.44 -24.68
CA ASN A 5 27.94 -7.47 -25.91
C ASN A 5 26.74 -8.38 -25.65
N LEU A 6 25.64 -7.78 -25.15
CA LEU A 6 24.41 -8.43 -24.73
C LEU A 6 23.50 -8.80 -25.93
N SER A 7 24.06 -9.37 -27.01
CA SER A 7 23.26 -10.10 -27.99
C SER A 7 22.84 -11.49 -27.46
N GLY A 8 23.64 -12.11 -26.57
CA GLY A 8 23.35 -13.42 -25.98
C GLY A 8 22.42 -13.42 -24.75
N SER A 9 22.34 -12.32 -24.00
CA SER A 9 21.47 -12.22 -22.79
C SER A 9 19.97 -12.15 -23.10
N CYS A 10 19.60 -11.89 -24.35
CA CYS A 10 18.20 -11.97 -24.79
C CYS A 10 17.70 -13.41 -24.88
N VAL A 11 18.59 -14.41 -24.94
CA VAL A 11 18.24 -15.83 -25.06
C VAL A 11 18.57 -16.60 -23.78
N PHE A 12 19.73 -16.34 -23.18
CA PHE A 12 20.20 -17.10 -22.01
C PHE A 12 19.30 -16.94 -20.78
N LEU A 13 18.85 -15.72 -20.46
CA LEU A 13 18.07 -15.48 -19.25
C LEU A 13 16.64 -16.02 -19.37
N PRO A 14 15.91 -15.84 -20.50
CA PRO A 14 14.64 -16.55 -20.71
C PRO A 14 14.78 -18.07 -20.71
N ALA A 15 15.84 -18.62 -21.30
CA ALA A 15 16.12 -20.06 -21.25
C ALA A 15 16.38 -20.54 -19.81
N PHE A 16 17.16 -19.79 -19.03
CA PHE A 16 17.40 -20.06 -17.61
C PHE A 16 16.10 -20.04 -16.78
N ILE A 17 15.25 -19.02 -17.00
CA ILE A 17 13.93 -18.92 -16.35
C ILE A 17 13.06 -20.13 -16.72
N LEU A 18 13.04 -20.51 -17.99
CA LEU A 18 12.28 -21.68 -18.47
C LEU A 18 12.79 -22.97 -17.82
N ILE A 19 14.12 -23.16 -17.76
CA ILE A 19 14.74 -24.31 -17.11
C ILE A 19 14.35 -24.36 -15.63
N LEU A 20 14.44 -23.26 -14.89
CA LEU A 20 14.01 -23.21 -13.50
C LEU A 20 12.52 -23.59 -13.34
N GLY A 21 11.67 -23.14 -14.26
CA GLY A 21 10.25 -23.52 -14.29
C GLY A 21 10.04 -25.01 -14.55
N LEU A 22 10.75 -25.58 -15.53
CA LEU A 22 10.70 -27.02 -15.82
C LEU A 22 11.22 -27.86 -14.67
N VAL A 23 12.31 -27.43 -14.03
CA VAL A 23 12.87 -28.08 -12.84
C VAL A 23 11.91 -27.98 -11.67
N ALA A 24 11.17 -26.87 -11.51
CA ALA A 24 10.13 -26.76 -10.48
C ALA A 24 9.02 -27.81 -10.68
N VAL A 25 8.53 -27.99 -11.91
CA VAL A 25 7.53 -29.01 -12.25
C VAL A 25 8.08 -30.41 -12.00
N TRP A 26 9.29 -30.71 -12.48
CA TRP A 26 9.92 -32.00 -12.26
C TRP A 26 10.15 -32.29 -10.78
N SER A 27 10.60 -31.29 -10.01
CA SER A 27 10.83 -31.37 -8.56
C SER A 27 9.55 -31.71 -7.81
N TYR A 28 8.41 -31.13 -8.19
CA TYR A 28 7.12 -31.40 -7.57
C TYR A 28 6.76 -32.89 -7.62
N PHE A 29 6.97 -33.53 -8.78
CA PHE A 29 6.65 -34.95 -8.95
C PHE A 29 7.69 -35.92 -8.36
N ASN A 30 8.97 -35.52 -8.31
CA ASN A 30 10.07 -36.48 -8.05
C ASN A 30 10.84 -36.22 -6.74
N LEU A 31 10.93 -34.97 -6.30
CA LEU A 31 11.93 -34.54 -5.32
C LEU A 31 11.28 -34.04 -4.03
N ASP A 32 10.12 -33.39 -4.12
CA ASP A 32 9.43 -32.79 -2.98
C ASP A 32 9.14 -33.80 -1.86
N GLN A 33 8.53 -34.94 -2.18
CA GLN A 33 8.20 -35.98 -1.19
C GLN A 33 9.44 -36.67 -0.63
N ARG A 34 10.48 -36.88 -1.46
CA ARG A 34 11.73 -37.53 -1.03
C ARG A 34 12.52 -36.64 -0.08
N VAL A 35 12.63 -35.35 -0.38
CA VAL A 35 13.31 -34.39 0.49
C VAL A 35 12.50 -34.17 1.76
N PHE A 36 11.17 -34.10 1.66
CA PHE A 36 10.30 -34.00 2.83
C PHE A 36 10.52 -35.17 3.79
N SER A 37 10.46 -36.42 3.31
CA SER A 37 10.65 -37.60 4.16
C SER A 37 12.04 -37.66 4.79
N LEU A 38 13.10 -37.29 4.06
CA LEU A 38 14.46 -37.22 4.58
C LEU A 38 14.61 -36.19 5.71
N LEU A 39 14.02 -35.00 5.55
CA LEU A 39 14.08 -33.94 6.56
C LEU A 39 13.25 -34.28 7.81
N CYS A 40 12.15 -35.05 7.65
CA CYS A 40 11.40 -35.57 8.80
C CYS A 40 12.23 -36.56 9.64
N GLN A 41 13.08 -37.37 9.00
CA GLN A 41 13.94 -38.34 9.72
C GLN A 41 15.14 -37.67 10.39
N LYS A 42 15.68 -36.60 9.80
CA LYS A 42 16.82 -35.85 10.33
C LYS A 42 16.49 -34.35 10.35
N PRO A 43 15.69 -33.89 11.33
CA PRO A 43 15.32 -32.48 11.41
C PRO A 43 16.54 -31.62 11.69
N VAL A 44 16.71 -30.56 10.91
CA VAL A 44 17.72 -29.54 11.15
C VAL A 44 17.21 -28.63 12.27
N ASN A 45 17.97 -28.47 13.35
CA ASN A 45 17.57 -27.60 14.47
C ASN A 45 18.00 -26.14 14.21
N TRP A 46 17.04 -25.27 13.91
CA TRP A 46 17.27 -23.86 13.58
C TRP A 46 17.28 -22.94 14.80
N ASP A 47 16.57 -23.33 15.86
CA ASP A 47 16.31 -22.44 17.01
C ASP A 47 17.57 -22.18 17.85
N GLY A 48 18.51 -23.12 17.86
CA GLY A 48 19.77 -23.00 18.59
C GLY A 48 20.92 -22.31 17.83
N ASN A 49 20.78 -22.02 16.54
CA ASN A 49 21.89 -21.53 15.72
C ASN A 49 21.64 -20.11 15.18
N PHE A 50 22.32 -19.14 15.79
CA PHE A 50 22.25 -17.73 15.42
C PHE A 50 22.48 -17.48 13.93
N TRP A 51 23.48 -18.15 13.33
CA TRP A 51 23.82 -17.96 11.92
C TRP A 51 22.68 -18.41 11.02
N LEU A 52 22.15 -19.60 11.27
CA LEU A 52 21.01 -20.14 10.52
C LEU A 52 19.79 -19.21 10.61
N LYS A 53 19.50 -18.67 11.79
CA LYS A 53 18.44 -17.67 11.98
C LYS A 53 18.73 -16.37 11.22
N ALA A 54 19.97 -15.88 11.25
CA ALA A 54 20.39 -14.69 10.50
C ALA A 54 20.20 -14.86 8.98
N PHE A 55 20.52 -16.04 8.43
CA PHE A 55 20.33 -16.35 7.01
C PHE A 55 18.87 -16.30 6.58
N THR A 56 17.90 -16.60 7.45
CA THR A 56 16.48 -16.48 7.10
C THR A 56 16.06 -15.03 6.82
N TYR A 57 16.75 -14.05 7.41
CA TYR A 57 16.49 -12.63 7.16
C TYR A 57 17.08 -12.14 5.83
N LEU A 58 18.11 -12.80 5.28
CA LEU A 58 18.67 -12.46 3.96
C LEU A 58 17.68 -12.65 2.81
N GLY A 59 16.68 -13.52 3.01
CA GLY A 59 15.57 -13.71 2.07
C GLY A 59 14.53 -12.58 2.07
N LYS A 60 14.57 -11.69 3.07
CA LYS A 60 13.50 -10.71 3.27
C LYS A 60 13.70 -9.47 2.43
N ALA A 61 12.63 -9.05 1.77
CA ALA A 61 12.65 -7.89 0.88
C ALA A 61 13.08 -6.59 1.58
N TRP A 62 12.86 -6.45 2.89
CA TRP A 62 13.19 -5.23 3.61
C TRP A 62 14.71 -5.11 3.71
N LEU A 63 15.41 -6.21 4.05
CA LEU A 63 16.87 -6.26 4.12
C LEU A 63 17.51 -5.99 2.75
N LEU A 64 16.92 -6.48 1.67
CA LEU A 64 17.42 -6.19 0.33
C LEU A 64 17.32 -4.70 -0.03
N ILE A 65 16.26 -4.01 0.41
CA ILE A 65 16.13 -2.56 0.25
C ILE A 65 17.25 -1.82 0.99
N TRP A 66 17.61 -2.27 2.20
CA TRP A 66 18.77 -1.72 2.92
C TRP A 66 20.05 -1.84 2.14
N LEU A 67 20.34 -3.03 1.64
CA LEU A 67 21.55 -3.29 0.87
C LEU A 67 21.59 -2.43 -0.39
N LEU A 68 20.44 -2.22 -1.05
CA LEU A 68 20.32 -1.32 -2.20
C LEU A 68 20.55 0.16 -1.82
N LEU A 69 20.06 0.61 -0.66
CA LEU A 69 20.28 1.97 -0.15
C LEU A 69 21.72 2.19 0.31
N ILE A 70 22.35 1.20 0.93
CA ILE A 70 23.78 1.24 1.27
C ILE A 70 24.61 1.30 -0.01
N TRP A 71 24.29 0.44 -0.98
CA TRP A 71 24.94 0.46 -2.28
C TRP A 71 24.79 1.82 -2.97
N TYR A 72 23.64 2.47 -2.81
CA TYR A 72 23.43 3.83 -3.29
C TYR A 72 24.39 4.83 -2.65
N LEU A 73 24.49 4.82 -1.32
CA LEU A 73 25.36 5.72 -0.58
C LEU A 73 26.82 5.55 -0.99
N SER A 74 27.25 4.30 -1.15
CA SER A 74 28.62 3.95 -1.51
C SER A 74 28.97 4.29 -2.96
N THR A 75 28.05 4.06 -3.91
CA THR A 75 28.39 4.16 -5.35
C THR A 75 27.77 5.35 -6.08
N GLY A 76 26.76 6.00 -5.49
CA GLY A 76 25.96 7.05 -6.14
C GLY A 76 25.12 6.57 -7.34
N ARG A 77 25.06 5.25 -7.61
CA ARG A 77 24.37 4.70 -8.78
C ARG A 77 22.89 4.46 -8.50
N GLN A 78 22.02 5.33 -9.00
CA GLN A 78 20.56 5.27 -8.75
C GLN A 78 19.83 4.25 -9.64
N ARG A 79 20.28 4.07 -10.88
CA ARG A 79 19.58 3.27 -11.90
C ARG A 79 19.31 1.82 -11.47
N PRO A 80 20.29 1.07 -10.93
CA PRO A 80 20.04 -0.32 -10.54
C PRO A 80 19.03 -0.47 -9.40
N ILE A 81 19.02 0.49 -8.46
CA ILE A 81 18.13 0.47 -7.29
C ILE A 81 16.68 0.66 -7.73
N LEU A 82 16.43 1.61 -8.61
CA LEU A 82 15.08 1.88 -9.12
C LEU A 82 14.53 0.67 -9.88
N ILE A 83 15.37 0.00 -10.67
CA ILE A 83 14.96 -1.20 -11.40
C ILE A 83 14.75 -2.37 -10.43
N ALA A 84 15.57 -2.51 -9.40
CA ALA A 84 15.39 -3.52 -8.37
C ALA A 84 14.11 -3.30 -7.55
N LEU A 85 13.78 -2.05 -7.20
CA LEU A 85 12.52 -1.69 -6.55
C LEU A 85 11.32 -1.99 -7.46
N LEU A 86 11.42 -1.71 -8.77
CA LEU A 86 10.40 -2.10 -9.75
C LEU A 86 10.23 -3.63 -9.80
N ALA A 87 11.33 -4.39 -9.77
CA ALA A 87 11.28 -5.85 -9.72
C ALA A 87 10.58 -6.36 -8.46
N LEU A 88 10.80 -5.74 -7.30
CA LEU A 88 10.08 -6.08 -6.05
C LEU A 88 8.57 -5.79 -6.15
N VAL A 89 8.17 -4.72 -6.83
CA VAL A 89 6.75 -4.44 -7.10
C VAL A 89 6.15 -5.51 -8.01
N ILE A 90 6.86 -5.93 -9.06
CA ILE A 90 6.40 -7.01 -9.95
C ILE A 90 6.27 -8.33 -9.17
N ILE A 91 7.21 -8.63 -8.26
CA ILE A 91 7.13 -9.81 -7.37
C ILE A 91 5.88 -9.77 -6.50
N PHE A 92 5.57 -8.63 -5.89
CA PHE A 92 4.34 -8.47 -5.12
C PHE A 92 3.09 -8.79 -5.93
N LEU A 93 3.00 -8.23 -7.15
CA LEU A 93 1.87 -8.41 -8.06
C LEU A 93 1.77 -9.83 -8.64
N THR A 94 2.79 -10.66 -8.50
CA THR A 94 2.82 -12.02 -9.07
C THR A 94 2.75 -13.10 -8.00
N VAL A 95 3.60 -13.02 -6.96
CA VAL A 95 3.68 -14.03 -5.91
C VAL A 95 2.43 -14.07 -5.04
N ILE A 96 1.82 -12.94 -4.70
CA ILE A 96 0.62 -12.92 -3.83
C ILE A 96 -0.57 -13.59 -4.52
N PRO A 97 -0.94 -13.25 -5.76
CA PRO A 97 -1.99 -13.97 -6.47
C PRO A 97 -1.69 -15.47 -6.56
N LEU A 98 -0.46 -15.87 -6.91
CA LEU A 98 -0.09 -17.29 -6.98
C LEU A 98 -0.24 -18.00 -5.64
N LYS A 99 0.15 -17.33 -4.56
CA LYS A 99 -0.01 -17.81 -3.19
C LYS A 99 -1.47 -18.04 -2.81
N ILE A 100 -2.36 -17.11 -3.18
CA ILE A 100 -3.80 -17.20 -2.89
C ILE A 100 -4.48 -18.26 -3.77
N SER A 101 -4.03 -18.43 -5.01
CA SER A 101 -4.61 -19.40 -5.95
C SER A 101 -4.24 -20.84 -5.61
N VAL A 102 -2.98 -21.11 -5.22
CA VAL A 102 -2.50 -22.49 -5.04
C VAL A 102 -2.78 -23.03 -3.63
N LYS A 103 -2.77 -22.17 -2.60
CA LYS A 103 -3.05 -22.54 -1.19
C LYS A 103 -2.33 -23.79 -0.68
N ARG A 104 -1.10 -24.01 -1.15
CA ARG A 104 -0.28 -25.16 -0.74
C ARG A 104 0.11 -25.05 0.74
N PRO A 105 -0.15 -26.07 1.59
CA PRO A 105 0.30 -26.07 2.98
C PRO A 105 1.83 -26.17 3.07
N ARG A 106 2.43 -25.63 4.13
CA ARG A 106 3.90 -25.69 4.31
C ARG A 106 4.34 -27.03 4.92
N PRO A 107 5.57 -27.49 4.63
CA PRO A 107 6.08 -28.76 5.18
C PRO A 107 6.01 -28.83 6.72
N TYR A 108 6.41 -27.79 7.44
CA TYR A 108 6.34 -27.79 8.91
C TYR A 108 4.91 -27.86 9.47
N GLU A 109 3.92 -27.33 8.74
CA GLU A 109 2.51 -27.35 9.15
C GLU A 109 1.95 -28.76 9.07
N VAL A 110 2.29 -29.47 7.98
CA VAL A 110 1.93 -30.88 7.79
C VAL A 110 2.51 -31.76 8.91
N ILE A 111 3.77 -31.52 9.31
CA ILE A 111 4.41 -32.25 10.42
C ILE A 111 3.76 -31.93 11.77
N LYS A 112 3.50 -30.65 12.05
CA LYS A 112 2.81 -30.25 13.30
C LYS A 112 1.41 -30.84 13.39
N ALA A 113 0.68 -30.86 12.27
CA ALA A 113 -0.64 -31.46 12.17
C ALA A 113 -0.59 -32.99 12.35
N SER A 114 0.44 -33.68 11.83
CA SER A 114 0.57 -35.12 12.01
C SER A 114 0.99 -35.53 13.44
N GLN A 115 1.51 -34.60 14.23
CA GLN A 115 1.95 -34.85 15.62
C GLN A 115 0.88 -34.52 16.69
N LYS A 116 -0.18 -33.77 16.37
CA LYS A 116 -1.27 -33.42 17.31
C LYS A 116 -2.58 -34.13 16.93
N THR A 117 -3.09 -34.95 17.83
CA THR A 117 -4.29 -35.80 17.65
C THR A 117 -5.63 -35.09 17.90
N GLU A 118 -5.78 -33.80 17.59
CA GLU A 118 -7.05 -33.08 17.77
C GLU A 118 -7.47 -32.21 16.57
N LYS A 119 -8.79 -32.14 16.40
CA LYS A 119 -9.52 -31.59 15.25
C LYS A 119 -9.29 -30.08 15.07
N GLN A 120 -9.06 -29.74 13.80
CA GLN A 120 -9.15 -28.40 13.20
C GLN A 120 -8.10 -27.40 13.67
N TYR A 121 -6.90 -27.54 13.10
CA TYR A 121 -5.89 -26.48 13.10
C TYR A 121 -6.29 -25.43 12.06
N ASP A 122 -6.50 -24.20 12.49
CA ASP A 122 -6.60 -23.06 11.59
C ASP A 122 -5.22 -22.88 10.94
N LEU A 123 -5.12 -23.16 9.65
CA LEU A 123 -3.89 -22.98 8.89
C LEU A 123 -3.64 -21.47 8.83
N ASP A 124 -2.79 -20.96 9.73
CA ASP A 124 -2.35 -19.55 9.80
C ASP A 124 -1.83 -19.08 8.43
N GLY A 125 -2.73 -18.61 7.55
CA GLY A 125 -2.59 -17.68 6.41
C GLY A 125 -1.40 -17.80 5.43
N HIS A 126 -0.47 -18.73 5.60
CA HIS A 126 0.88 -18.65 5.06
C HIS A 126 1.12 -19.73 4.01
N THR A 127 0.62 -19.50 2.80
CA THR A 127 0.76 -20.48 1.71
C THR A 127 2.23 -20.68 1.29
N SER A 128 2.57 -21.93 0.94
CA SER A 128 3.93 -22.37 0.64
C SER A 128 4.39 -21.99 -0.78
N PHE A 129 3.49 -22.09 -1.76
CA PHE A 129 3.85 -21.94 -3.18
C PHE A 129 3.48 -20.55 -3.73
N PRO A 130 4.37 -19.87 -4.48
CA PRO A 130 5.80 -20.11 -4.59
C PRO A 130 6.56 -19.49 -3.40
N SER A 131 7.85 -19.81 -3.24
CA SER A 131 8.66 -19.23 -2.18
C SER A 131 8.93 -17.74 -2.43
N GLY A 132 8.28 -16.88 -1.63
CA GLY A 132 8.40 -15.42 -1.76
C GLY A 132 9.78 -14.87 -1.41
N ASP A 133 10.44 -15.43 -0.39
CA ASP A 133 11.81 -15.04 -0.01
C ASP A 133 12.79 -15.35 -1.16
N THR A 134 12.71 -16.55 -1.74
CA THR A 134 13.52 -16.94 -2.90
C THR A 134 13.24 -16.04 -4.10
N ALA A 135 11.96 -15.79 -4.42
CA ALA A 135 11.56 -14.95 -5.54
C ALA A 135 12.11 -13.53 -5.42
N THR A 136 12.09 -12.97 -4.21
CA THR A 136 12.60 -11.64 -3.92
C THR A 136 14.10 -11.53 -4.16
N VAL A 137 14.89 -12.46 -3.59
CA VAL A 137 16.36 -12.42 -3.71
C VAL A 137 16.77 -12.61 -5.17
N PHE A 138 16.16 -13.55 -5.89
CA PHE A 138 16.45 -13.77 -7.31
C PHE A 138 16.06 -12.57 -8.18
N ALA A 139 14.95 -11.89 -7.88
CA ALA A 139 14.55 -10.68 -8.62
C ALA A 139 15.59 -9.55 -8.50
N VAL A 140 16.04 -9.25 -7.28
CA VAL A 140 17.07 -8.23 -7.04
C VAL A 140 18.41 -8.65 -7.64
N ALA A 141 18.80 -9.92 -7.47
CA ALA A 141 20.04 -10.45 -8.03
C ALA A 141 20.06 -10.35 -9.56
N THR A 142 18.97 -10.73 -10.23
CA THR A 142 18.84 -10.60 -11.68
C THR A 142 19.07 -9.17 -12.16
N VAL A 143 18.56 -8.17 -11.45
CA VAL A 143 18.81 -6.77 -11.80
C VAL A 143 20.29 -6.42 -11.58
N ILE A 144 20.85 -6.74 -10.42
CA ILE A 144 22.25 -6.39 -10.07
C ILE A 144 23.25 -7.01 -11.04
N MET A 145 23.01 -8.24 -11.51
CA MET A 145 23.87 -8.93 -12.48
C MET A 145 24.11 -8.14 -13.77
N PHE A 146 23.20 -7.23 -14.17
CA PHE A 146 23.42 -6.36 -15.32
C PHE A 146 24.41 -5.20 -15.07
N PHE A 147 24.79 -4.97 -13.81
CA PHE A 147 25.60 -3.81 -13.38
C PHE A 147 26.91 -4.18 -12.70
N VAL A 148 27.19 -5.48 -12.50
CA VAL A 148 28.42 -6.01 -11.90
C VAL A 148 29.18 -6.87 -12.90
N SER A 149 30.46 -7.15 -12.64
CA SER A 149 31.24 -8.05 -13.49
C SER A 149 30.88 -9.52 -13.21
N TRP A 150 31.21 -10.40 -14.16
CA TRP A 150 30.85 -11.82 -14.14
C TRP A 150 31.20 -12.56 -12.84
N PRO A 151 32.40 -12.40 -12.23
CA PRO A 151 32.72 -13.07 -10.97
C PRO A 151 31.77 -12.69 -9.82
N TRP A 152 31.40 -11.41 -9.72
CA TRP A 152 30.44 -10.93 -8.72
C TRP A 152 29.02 -11.43 -9.00
N ALA A 153 28.64 -11.59 -10.26
CA ALA A 153 27.37 -12.21 -10.63
C ALA A 153 27.32 -13.68 -10.18
N CYS A 154 28.41 -14.45 -10.36
CA CYS A 154 28.51 -15.83 -9.88
C CYS A 154 28.40 -15.92 -8.35
N ILE A 155 29.11 -15.06 -7.61
CA ILE A 155 29.03 -15.01 -6.14
C ILE A 155 27.61 -14.68 -5.69
N LEU A 156 26.96 -13.71 -6.34
CA LEU A 156 25.60 -13.32 -6.02
C LEU A 156 24.63 -14.48 -6.25
N LEU A 157 24.72 -15.18 -7.39
CA LEU A 157 23.90 -16.35 -7.68
C LEU A 157 24.13 -17.51 -6.69
N ALA A 158 25.39 -17.73 -6.28
CA ALA A 158 25.72 -18.71 -5.26
C ALA A 158 25.06 -18.35 -3.92
N ALA A 159 25.11 -17.08 -3.52
CA ALA A 159 24.46 -16.59 -2.29
C ALA A 159 22.92 -16.76 -2.36
N CYS A 160 22.31 -16.42 -3.49
CA CYS A 160 20.87 -16.61 -3.72
C CYS A 160 20.46 -18.08 -3.63
N THR A 161 21.26 -18.96 -4.24
CA THR A 161 21.07 -20.41 -4.18
C THR A 161 21.21 -20.93 -2.75
N GLY A 162 22.18 -20.42 -1.98
CA GLY A 162 22.32 -20.74 -0.56
C GLY A 162 21.08 -20.38 0.24
N ILE A 163 20.58 -19.15 0.09
CA ILE A 163 19.34 -18.70 0.77
C ILE A 163 18.16 -19.60 0.38
N ALA A 164 18.01 -19.92 -0.90
CA ALA A 164 16.99 -20.81 -1.43
C ALA A 164 17.04 -22.22 -0.79
N LEU A 165 18.22 -22.83 -0.70
CA LEU A 165 18.41 -24.14 -0.06
C LEU A 165 18.11 -24.10 1.45
N LEU A 166 18.42 -22.99 2.11
CA LEU A 166 18.11 -22.78 3.52
C LEU A 166 16.59 -22.74 3.77
N ARG A 167 15.78 -22.32 2.79
CA ARG A 167 14.30 -22.37 2.90
C ARG A 167 13.76 -23.81 2.90
N VAL A 168 14.39 -24.71 2.15
CA VAL A 168 14.02 -26.14 2.09
C VAL A 168 14.41 -26.84 3.38
N THR A 169 15.65 -26.64 3.82
CA THR A 169 16.19 -27.26 5.05
C THR A 169 15.54 -26.72 6.32
N ALA A 170 14.95 -25.51 6.28
CA ALA A 170 14.09 -24.97 7.32
C ALA A 170 12.65 -25.55 7.32
N MET A 171 12.33 -26.47 6.41
CA MET A 171 10.97 -27.01 6.21
C MET A 171 9.92 -25.92 5.97
N ALA A 172 10.35 -24.73 5.54
CA ALA A 172 9.48 -23.60 5.25
C ALA A 172 8.82 -23.72 3.88
N HIS A 173 9.50 -24.40 2.94
CA HIS A 173 9.08 -24.57 1.56
C HIS A 173 9.55 -25.91 1.00
N TYR A 174 8.81 -26.44 0.03
CA TYR A 174 9.26 -27.58 -0.75
C TYR A 174 10.31 -27.14 -1.81
N PRO A 175 11.16 -28.05 -2.28
CA PRO A 175 12.10 -27.79 -3.37
C PRO A 175 11.43 -27.16 -4.61
N SER A 176 10.26 -27.65 -5.03
CA SER A 176 9.54 -27.07 -6.16
C SER A 176 9.11 -25.61 -5.92
N ASP A 177 8.73 -25.25 -4.69
CA ASP A 177 8.34 -23.87 -4.32
C ASP A 177 9.52 -22.92 -4.49
N VAL A 178 10.73 -23.41 -4.19
CA VAL A 178 11.98 -22.67 -4.28
C VAL A 178 12.41 -22.49 -5.74
N PHE A 179 12.35 -23.55 -6.56
CA PHE A 179 12.62 -23.44 -8.00
C PHE A 179 11.61 -22.52 -8.71
N ALA A 180 10.32 -22.66 -8.38
CA ALA A 180 9.27 -21.76 -8.90
C ALA A 180 9.50 -20.32 -8.44
N GLY A 181 9.86 -20.12 -7.18
CA GLY A 181 10.26 -18.81 -6.65
C GLY A 181 11.43 -18.21 -7.43
N ALA A 182 12.50 -18.97 -7.66
CA ALA A 182 13.66 -18.52 -8.42
C ALA A 182 13.32 -18.16 -9.87
N ALA A 183 12.45 -18.94 -10.52
CA ALA A 183 11.97 -18.67 -11.88
C ALA A 183 11.16 -17.35 -11.94
N VAL A 184 10.16 -17.20 -11.06
CA VAL A 184 9.32 -15.99 -10.98
C VAL A 184 10.16 -14.77 -10.61
N GLY A 185 11.08 -14.92 -9.66
CA GLY A 185 12.06 -13.90 -9.27
C GLY A 185 12.88 -13.40 -10.45
N SER A 186 13.56 -14.34 -11.11
CA SER A 186 14.41 -14.04 -12.26
C SER A 186 13.63 -13.41 -13.41
N PHE A 187 12.39 -13.86 -13.64
CA PHE A 187 11.49 -13.26 -14.61
C PHE A 187 11.11 -11.82 -14.24
N ALA A 188 10.76 -11.53 -12.99
CA ALA A 188 10.44 -10.19 -12.54
C ALA A 188 11.62 -9.22 -12.68
N GLY A 189 12.83 -9.65 -12.31
CA GLY A 189 14.05 -8.87 -12.49
C GLY A 189 14.37 -8.61 -13.96
N TRP A 190 14.23 -9.63 -14.82
CA TRP A 190 14.38 -9.47 -16.26
C TRP A 190 13.33 -8.51 -16.85
N LEU A 191 12.05 -8.68 -16.49
CA LEU A 191 10.95 -7.86 -16.96
C LEU A 191 11.14 -6.40 -16.55
N ALA A 192 11.58 -6.14 -15.31
CA ALA A 192 11.92 -4.80 -14.84
C ALA A 192 13.02 -4.16 -15.72
N MET A 193 14.06 -4.93 -16.07
CA MET A 193 15.12 -4.47 -16.98
C MET A 193 14.59 -4.23 -18.41
N GLN A 194 13.66 -5.04 -18.92
CA GLN A 194 13.09 -4.84 -20.27
C GLN A 194 12.14 -3.64 -20.32
N ILE A 195 11.32 -3.44 -19.29
CA ILE A 195 10.47 -2.26 -19.14
C ILE A 195 11.35 -1.00 -19.16
N GLU A 196 12.45 -1.03 -18.41
CA GLU A 196 13.41 0.06 -18.40
C GLU A 196 14.09 0.27 -19.75
N ARG A 197 14.45 -0.79 -20.48
CA ARG A 197 15.13 -0.62 -21.78
C ARG A 197 14.22 -0.15 -22.90
N ARG A 198 12.93 -0.57 -22.89
CA ARG A 198 12.01 -0.38 -24.03
C ARG A 198 10.97 0.72 -23.83
N TRP A 199 10.41 0.85 -22.64
CA TRP A 199 9.19 1.64 -22.40
C TRP A 199 9.42 2.84 -21.49
N LEU A 200 10.32 2.68 -20.53
CA LEU A 200 10.86 3.76 -19.73
C LEU A 200 12.38 3.68 -19.83
N PRO A 201 13.02 4.07 -20.98
CA PRO A 201 14.44 4.39 -20.92
C PRO A 201 14.57 5.38 -19.78
N LEU A 202 15.07 4.88 -18.65
CA LEU A 202 15.41 5.72 -17.53
C LEU A 202 16.67 6.42 -18.02
N GLU A 203 16.53 7.39 -18.95
CA GLU A 203 17.30 8.62 -18.87
C GLU A 203 17.34 8.94 -17.38
N PRO A 204 18.53 8.98 -16.75
CA PRO A 204 18.66 8.94 -15.31
C PRO A 204 17.57 9.83 -14.75
N PRO A 205 16.54 9.24 -14.11
CA PRO A 205 15.36 10.00 -13.81
C PRO A 205 15.85 11.17 -12.99
N ARG A 206 15.32 12.38 -13.22
CA ARG A 206 15.62 13.51 -12.33
C ARG A 206 15.15 13.27 -10.88
N PHE A 207 14.79 12.03 -10.54
CA PHE A 207 14.85 11.43 -9.22
C PHE A 207 16.30 11.48 -8.68
N ASN A 208 16.75 12.66 -8.30
CA ASN A 208 18.01 12.80 -7.61
C ASN A 208 17.79 12.41 -6.14
N LEU A 209 17.80 11.11 -5.84
CA LEU A 209 17.73 10.64 -4.45
C LEU A 209 18.94 11.23 -3.72
N SER A 210 18.79 12.27 -2.90
CA SER A 210 19.99 12.87 -2.28
C SER A 210 20.63 11.85 -1.33
N ARG A 211 21.96 11.87 -1.14
CA ARG A 211 22.63 10.99 -0.15
C ARG A 211 22.02 11.17 1.25
N GLY A 212 21.64 12.40 1.61
CA GLY A 212 20.89 12.69 2.83
C GLY A 212 19.56 11.93 2.95
N MET A 213 18.84 11.72 1.85
CA MET A 213 17.57 10.98 1.85
C MET A 213 17.74 9.47 2.00
N ALA A 214 18.81 8.89 1.44
CA ALA A 214 19.11 7.49 1.65
C ALA A 214 19.55 7.22 3.10
N ILE A 215 20.22 8.18 3.76
CA ILE A 215 20.48 8.14 5.20
C ILE A 215 19.16 8.14 5.98
N TRP A 216 18.18 8.98 5.62
CA TRP A 216 16.85 8.93 6.25
C TRP A 216 16.11 7.61 6.00
N GLY A 217 16.20 7.02 4.81
CA GLY A 217 15.68 5.66 4.55
C GLY A 217 16.32 4.62 5.48
N ILE A 218 17.63 4.76 5.72
CA ILE A 218 18.42 3.95 6.66
C ILE A 218 18.09 4.22 8.14
N ILE A 219 17.27 5.22 8.46
CA ILE A 219 16.84 5.51 9.84
C ILE A 219 15.36 5.22 10.03
N ILE A 220 14.54 5.47 9.01
CA ILE A 220 13.08 5.34 9.07
C ILE A 220 12.66 3.87 8.97
N ILE A 221 13.34 3.06 8.15
CA ILE A 221 12.93 1.68 7.92
C ILE A 221 13.02 0.79 9.19
N PRO A 222 14.08 0.79 10.04
CA PRO A 222 14.11 -0.03 11.24
C PRO A 222 13.18 0.54 12.30
N LEU A 223 13.07 1.88 12.39
CA LEU A 223 12.13 2.53 13.29
C LEU A 223 10.69 2.09 12.94
N SER A 224 10.38 1.96 11.65
CA SER A 224 9.09 1.45 11.17
C SER A 224 8.87 -0.04 11.45
N ILE A 225 9.94 -0.84 11.52
CA ILE A 225 9.87 -2.27 11.83
C ILE A 225 9.74 -2.47 13.36
N GLY A 226 10.48 -1.71 14.16
CA GLY A 226 10.48 -1.79 15.63
C GLY A 226 9.23 -1.20 16.29
N LEU A 227 8.64 -0.14 15.73
CA LEU A 227 7.44 0.49 16.28
C LEU A 227 6.13 -0.26 15.94
N PHE A 228 6.13 -1.15 14.93
CA PHE A 228 4.89 -1.68 14.34
C PHE A 228 4.92 -3.19 14.08
N GLY A 229 5.71 -3.95 14.85
CA GLY A 229 5.86 -5.41 14.75
C GLY A 229 4.57 -6.18 15.02
N GLY A 230 3.73 -6.37 14.00
CA GLY A 230 2.54 -7.21 14.00
C GLY A 230 2.54 -8.22 12.86
N SER A 231 1.90 -9.38 13.07
CA SER A 231 1.99 -10.65 12.35
C SER A 231 1.31 -10.74 10.97
N GLY A 232 1.49 -9.73 10.10
CA GLY A 232 0.95 -9.78 8.72
C GLY A 232 1.98 -9.43 7.64
N GLU A 233 2.22 -10.33 6.68
CA GLU A 233 3.15 -10.10 5.55
C GLU A 233 2.75 -8.89 4.68
N LEU A 234 1.44 -8.68 4.45
CA LEU A 234 0.90 -7.59 3.63
C LEU A 234 0.91 -6.22 4.33
N PRO A 235 0.50 -6.08 5.62
CA PRO A 235 0.66 -4.85 6.38
C PRO A 235 2.11 -4.43 6.54
N VAL A 236 3.04 -5.35 6.84
CA VAL A 236 4.47 -5.03 6.93
C VAL A 236 4.96 -4.52 5.57
N LEU A 237 4.52 -5.12 4.46
CA LEU A 237 4.91 -4.65 3.15
C LEU A 237 4.33 -3.26 2.78
N LEU A 238 3.04 -3.02 2.99
CA LEU A 238 2.46 -1.69 2.70
C LEU A 238 3.01 -0.61 3.65
N LYS A 239 3.26 -0.94 4.92
CA LYS A 239 3.80 -0.01 5.93
C LYS A 239 5.26 0.33 5.69
N THR A 240 6.09 -0.65 5.36
CA THR A 240 7.54 -0.45 5.17
C THR A 240 7.88 -0.04 3.73
N TYR A 241 7.16 -0.53 2.72
CA TYR A 241 7.48 -0.37 1.30
C TYR A 241 6.57 0.66 0.64
N GLY A 242 5.29 0.73 1.02
CA GLY A 242 4.38 1.78 0.55
C GLY A 242 4.82 3.16 1.05
N LEU A 243 5.20 3.29 2.33
CA LEU A 243 5.74 4.53 2.87
C LEU A 243 7.07 4.91 2.21
N LEU A 244 7.97 3.93 2.00
CA LEU A 244 9.25 4.17 1.32
C LEU A 244 9.07 4.60 -0.13
N VAL A 245 8.20 3.93 -0.88
CA VAL A 245 7.87 4.28 -2.27
C VAL A 245 7.22 5.66 -2.33
N VAL A 246 6.29 5.97 -1.42
CA VAL A 246 5.68 7.31 -1.32
C VAL A 246 6.72 8.37 -0.95
N CYS A 247 7.61 8.11 0.01
CA CYS A 247 8.70 9.01 0.37
C CYS A 247 9.69 9.20 -0.80
N ILE A 248 10.05 8.15 -1.53
CA ILE A 248 10.89 8.21 -2.73
C ILE A 248 10.20 9.00 -3.86
N LEU A 249 8.89 8.80 -4.06
CA LEU A 249 8.09 9.51 -5.07
C LEU A 249 7.88 10.99 -4.71
N LEU A 250 7.65 11.31 -3.43
CA LEU A 250 7.55 12.69 -2.93
C LEU A 250 8.90 13.40 -2.96
N ALA A 251 9.98 12.70 -2.61
CA ALA A 251 11.37 13.16 -2.70
C ALA A 251 11.80 13.43 -4.15
N ALA A 252 11.41 12.57 -5.07
CA ALA A 252 11.68 12.74 -6.48
C ALA A 252 10.93 13.90 -7.13
N LYS A 253 9.76 14.23 -6.57
CA LYS A 253 8.99 15.41 -6.95
C LYS A 253 9.64 16.71 -6.47
N ALA A 254 10.60 16.65 -5.54
CA ALA A 254 11.35 17.80 -5.05
C ALA A 254 12.62 18.15 -5.87
N GLY A 255 12.99 17.35 -6.89
CA GLY A 255 14.20 17.54 -7.70
C GLY A 255 13.96 17.89 -9.18
N LYS A 256 14.19 19.16 -9.55
CA LYS A 256 14.49 19.69 -10.93
C LYS A 256 13.35 19.87 -11.98
N TYR A 257 12.56 20.92 -11.81
CA TYR A 257 12.45 22.16 -12.64
C TYR A 257 12.69 22.17 -14.19
N ARG A 258 12.31 21.17 -15.00
CA ARG A 258 12.01 21.45 -16.45
C ARG A 258 10.73 20.83 -17.03
N LYS A 259 10.18 19.75 -16.45
CA LYS A 259 8.88 19.19 -16.90
C LYS A 259 7.65 20.01 -16.45
N ILE A 260 7.85 21.04 -15.62
CA ILE A 260 6.78 21.94 -15.16
C ILE A 260 6.16 22.69 -16.34
N LYS A 261 6.86 23.03 -17.43
CA LYS A 261 6.21 23.70 -18.57
C LYS A 261 5.28 22.78 -19.37
N ALA A 262 5.65 21.52 -19.58
CA ALA A 262 4.82 20.56 -20.34
C ALA A 262 3.64 20.07 -19.51
N ILE A 263 3.86 19.77 -18.23
CA ILE A 263 2.77 19.41 -17.30
C ILE A 263 1.93 20.65 -16.99
N ALA A 264 2.49 21.86 -16.85
CA ALA A 264 1.68 23.10 -16.75
C ALA A 264 0.85 23.32 -18.02
N LYS A 265 1.38 23.04 -19.22
CA LYS A 265 0.57 23.13 -20.46
C LYS A 265 -0.58 22.12 -20.49
N LEU A 266 -0.38 20.94 -19.91
CA LEU A 266 -1.39 19.88 -19.81
C LEU A 266 -2.39 20.16 -18.67
N VAL A 267 -1.89 20.68 -17.55
CA VAL A 267 -2.63 21.11 -16.37
C VAL A 267 -3.43 22.37 -16.70
N ASP A 268 -2.96 23.27 -17.56
CA ASP A 268 -3.71 24.44 -18.05
C ASP A 268 -4.56 24.14 -19.30
N SER A 269 -4.69 22.87 -19.69
CA SER A 269 -5.53 22.48 -20.82
C SER A 269 -7.00 22.31 -20.43
N GLU A 270 -7.93 22.66 -21.32
CA GLU A 270 -9.36 22.40 -21.14
C GLU A 270 -9.66 20.90 -20.94
N ARG A 271 -8.85 20.02 -21.53
CA ARG A 271 -8.99 18.56 -21.37
C ARG A 271 -8.77 18.14 -19.91
N PHE A 272 -7.83 18.76 -19.21
CA PHE A 272 -7.57 18.45 -17.80
C PHE A 272 -8.70 18.96 -16.90
N ASP A 273 -9.26 20.15 -17.17
CA ASP A 273 -10.46 20.63 -16.48
C ASP A 273 -11.67 19.70 -16.72
N CYS A 274 -11.81 19.11 -17.91
CA CYS A 274 -12.85 18.12 -18.22
C CYS A 274 -12.69 16.84 -17.37
N ILE A 275 -11.48 16.29 -17.29
CA ILE A 275 -11.17 15.10 -16.47
C ILE A 275 -11.44 15.38 -14.99
N LEU A 276 -10.96 16.51 -14.48
CA LEU A 276 -11.18 16.90 -13.10
C LEU A 276 -12.68 17.07 -12.78
N ASN A 277 -13.44 17.67 -13.71
CA ASN A 277 -14.90 17.81 -13.56
C ASN A 277 -15.61 16.44 -13.56
N TRP A 278 -15.18 15.51 -14.41
CA TRP A 278 -15.71 14.15 -14.46
C TRP A 278 -15.46 13.40 -13.15
N LEU A 279 -14.23 13.46 -12.63
CA LEU A 279 -13.87 12.87 -11.33
C LEU A 279 -14.68 13.51 -10.20
N ARG A 280 -14.76 14.85 -10.17
CA ARG A 280 -15.55 15.59 -9.18
C ARG A 280 -17.01 15.13 -9.17
N LYS A 281 -17.65 14.97 -10.33
CA LYS A 281 -19.06 14.54 -10.43
C LYS A 281 -19.27 13.11 -9.93
N ARG A 282 -18.28 12.22 -10.07
CA ARG A 282 -18.35 10.81 -9.65
C ARG A 282 -17.82 10.54 -8.23
N ARG A 283 -17.38 11.57 -7.49
CA ARG A 283 -16.73 11.41 -6.18
C ARG A 283 -17.55 10.68 -5.10
N THR A 284 -18.87 10.84 -5.13
CA THR A 284 -19.76 10.15 -4.18
C THR A 284 -20.16 8.77 -4.68
N LEU A 285 -20.23 8.58 -6.00
CA LEU A 285 -20.53 7.29 -6.63
C LEU A 285 -19.43 6.26 -6.31
N SER A 286 -18.16 6.66 -6.37
CA SER A 286 -17.04 5.75 -6.06
C SER A 286 -17.12 5.20 -4.63
N LEU A 287 -17.43 6.06 -3.64
CA LEU A 287 -17.63 5.64 -2.26
C LEU A 287 -18.90 4.80 -2.09
N LYS A 288 -20.01 5.18 -2.74
CA LYS A 288 -21.27 4.42 -2.70
C LYS A 288 -21.15 3.01 -3.28
N ILE A 289 -20.18 2.77 -4.16
CA ILE A 289 -19.87 1.42 -4.69
C ILE A 289 -18.88 0.71 -3.75
N ALA A 290 -17.84 1.40 -3.29
CA ALA A 290 -16.80 0.81 -2.46
C ALA A 290 -17.32 0.32 -1.10
N PHE A 291 -18.18 1.08 -0.43
CA PHE A 291 -18.69 0.71 0.90
C PHE A 291 -19.52 -0.60 0.89
N PRO A 292 -20.51 -0.80 0.01
CA PRO A 292 -21.22 -2.08 -0.09
C PRO A 292 -20.30 -3.28 -0.36
N ILE A 293 -19.31 -3.12 -1.25
CA ILE A 293 -18.33 -4.18 -1.55
C ILE A 293 -17.53 -4.54 -0.30
N ILE A 294 -17.03 -3.53 0.42
CA ILE A 294 -16.28 -3.71 1.66
C ILE A 294 -17.15 -4.41 2.71
N ILE A 295 -18.41 -4.00 2.88
CA ILE A 295 -19.32 -4.61 3.86
C ILE A 295 -19.59 -6.08 3.48
N ALA A 296 -19.90 -6.35 2.20
CA ALA A 296 -20.12 -7.71 1.70
C ALA A 296 -18.89 -8.61 1.90
N GLU A 297 -17.68 -8.10 1.65
CA GLU A 297 -16.44 -8.84 1.90
C GLU A 297 -16.22 -9.13 3.39
N ASN A 298 -16.53 -8.19 4.29
CA ASN A 298 -16.44 -8.44 5.73
C ASN A 298 -17.45 -9.52 6.17
N ILE A 299 -18.67 -9.51 5.62
CA ILE A 299 -19.68 -10.56 5.83
C ILE A 299 -19.16 -11.92 5.35
N ILE A 300 -18.66 -12.01 4.12
CA ILE A 300 -18.16 -13.27 3.53
C ILE A 300 -17.00 -13.85 4.36
N ASN A 301 -16.17 -13.00 4.95
CA ASN A 301 -15.05 -13.40 5.78
C ASN A 301 -15.41 -13.62 7.26
N GLY A 302 -16.70 -13.57 7.63
CA GLY A 302 -17.17 -13.75 9.00
C GLY A 302 -16.68 -12.69 9.99
N LYS A 303 -16.29 -11.50 9.51
CA LYS A 303 -15.78 -10.40 10.34
C LYS A 303 -16.92 -9.45 10.69
N LYS A 304 -17.49 -9.60 11.90
CA LYS A 304 -18.50 -8.69 12.45
C LYS A 304 -17.97 -7.24 12.53
N PRO A 305 -18.77 -6.17 12.54
CA PRO A 305 -18.31 -4.83 12.91
C PRO A 305 -17.75 -4.77 14.35
N HIS A 306 -17.23 -3.61 14.75
CA HIS A 306 -16.88 -3.36 16.14
C HIS A 306 -18.11 -2.87 16.91
N GLU A 307 -18.44 -3.56 18.00
CA GLU A 307 -19.62 -3.27 18.82
C GLU A 307 -19.54 -1.91 19.55
N LEU A 308 -20.70 -1.24 19.62
CA LEU A 308 -20.94 0.00 20.37
C LEU A 308 -21.70 -0.25 21.70
N GLY A 309 -22.05 -1.52 21.99
CA GLY A 309 -22.88 -1.93 23.11
C GLY A 309 -22.24 -1.75 24.50
N PHE A 310 -23.08 -1.80 25.54
CA PHE A 310 -22.69 -1.59 26.93
C PHE A 310 -21.93 -2.78 27.56
N SER A 311 -22.01 -3.98 26.97
CA SER A 311 -21.40 -5.21 27.48
C SER A 311 -19.96 -5.44 26.99
N ASP A 312 -19.65 -5.14 25.73
CA ASP A 312 -18.33 -5.34 25.11
C ASP A 312 -17.90 -4.10 24.30
N PHE A 313 -17.27 -3.12 24.97
CA PHE A 313 -16.91 -1.86 24.32
C PHE A 313 -15.67 -2.00 23.42
N SER A 314 -15.77 -1.62 22.15
CA SER A 314 -14.60 -1.43 21.29
C SER A 314 -14.15 0.03 21.28
N VAL A 315 -12.90 0.27 21.71
CA VAL A 315 -12.25 1.59 21.59
C VAL A 315 -12.30 2.10 20.15
N MET A 316 -12.21 1.21 19.16
CA MET A 316 -12.24 1.57 17.74
C MET A 316 -13.63 2.03 17.30
N ALA A 317 -14.70 1.39 17.80
CA ALA A 317 -16.07 1.81 17.51
C ALA A 317 -16.38 3.19 18.07
N VAL A 318 -15.95 3.48 19.31
CA VAL A 318 -16.10 4.78 19.96
C VAL A 318 -15.33 5.87 19.21
N LEU A 319 -14.06 5.61 18.85
CA LEU A 319 -13.28 6.53 18.01
C LEU A 319 -13.95 6.76 16.66
N GLY A 320 -14.49 5.70 16.05
CA GLY A 320 -15.26 5.78 14.81
C GLY A 320 -16.47 6.70 14.93
N LEU A 321 -17.27 6.52 16.00
CA LEU A 321 -18.43 7.35 16.29
C LEU A 321 -18.04 8.83 16.50
N ILE A 322 -17.01 9.09 17.29
CA ILE A 322 -16.49 10.46 17.52
C ILE A 322 -16.12 11.12 16.19
N LEU A 323 -15.44 10.39 15.29
CA LEU A 323 -15.05 10.90 13.98
C LEU A 323 -16.25 11.19 13.07
N VAL A 324 -17.27 10.32 13.07
CA VAL A 324 -18.52 10.56 12.31
C VAL A 324 -19.25 11.79 12.83
N LEU A 325 -19.40 11.93 14.15
CA LEU A 325 -20.05 13.07 14.77
C LEU A 325 -19.27 14.37 14.50
N ALA A 326 -17.95 14.36 14.70
CA ALA A 326 -17.09 15.52 14.44
C ALA A 326 -17.11 15.93 12.96
N GLY A 327 -17.00 14.96 12.05
CA GLY A 327 -17.05 15.23 10.61
C GLY A 327 -18.39 15.78 10.16
N THR A 328 -19.49 15.26 10.71
CA THR A 328 -20.86 15.73 10.41
C THR A 328 -21.09 17.12 10.97
N PHE A 329 -20.61 17.41 12.19
CA PHE A 329 -20.64 18.73 12.79
C PHE A 329 -19.88 19.77 11.97
N ILE A 330 -18.66 19.46 11.51
CA ILE A 330 -17.88 20.36 10.66
C ILE A 330 -18.62 20.68 9.36
N ARG A 331 -19.29 19.68 8.76
CA ARG A 331 -20.08 19.88 7.54
C ARG A 331 -21.28 20.79 7.79
N PHE A 332 -22.01 20.54 8.87
CA PHE A 332 -23.13 21.38 9.33
C PHE A 332 -22.69 22.83 9.57
N TRP A 333 -21.58 23.01 10.31
CA TRP A 333 -21.02 24.32 10.62
C TRP A 333 -20.60 25.05 9.34
N ALA A 334 -19.89 24.38 8.42
CA ALA A 334 -19.46 24.98 7.16
C ALA A 334 -20.63 25.43 6.32
N ARG A 335 -21.68 24.63 6.25
CA ARG A 335 -22.78 24.94 5.35
C ARG A 335 -23.58 26.17 5.76
N GLY A 336 -23.76 26.43 7.05
CA GLY A 336 -24.46 27.65 7.49
C GLY A 336 -23.66 28.95 7.31
N HIS A 337 -22.39 28.87 6.88
CA HIS A 337 -21.57 30.00 6.44
C HIS A 337 -21.49 30.14 4.90
N PHE A 338 -22.24 29.33 4.14
CA PHE A 338 -22.21 29.34 2.69
C PHE A 338 -23.05 30.48 2.08
N GLU A 339 -22.51 31.24 1.14
CA GLU A 339 -23.18 32.38 0.50
C GLU A 339 -23.05 32.36 -1.04
N LYS A 340 -24.17 32.25 -1.76
CA LYS A 340 -24.07 32.28 -3.23
C LYS A 340 -23.57 33.65 -3.68
N GLY A 341 -22.42 33.69 -4.36
CA GLY A 341 -21.91 34.88 -5.04
C GLY A 341 -20.68 35.52 -4.39
N SER A 342 -20.41 35.28 -3.11
CA SER A 342 -19.25 35.82 -2.38
C SER A 342 -18.21 34.74 -2.05
N LEU A 343 -17.01 35.17 -1.65
CA LEU A 343 -15.95 34.27 -1.21
C LEU A 343 -16.12 33.88 0.26
N PHE A 344 -16.16 32.58 0.55
CA PHE A 344 -16.32 32.04 1.91
C PHE A 344 -15.05 32.18 2.72
N THR A 345 -15.07 33.02 3.75
CA THR A 345 -13.91 33.24 4.63
C THR A 345 -14.26 33.23 6.12
N SER A 346 -15.50 32.89 6.50
CA SER A 346 -15.98 32.89 7.89
C SER A 346 -16.28 31.48 8.41
N GLY A 347 -16.34 31.34 9.74
CA GLY A 347 -16.58 30.06 10.40
C GLY A 347 -15.45 29.05 10.09
N PRO A 348 -15.76 27.81 9.68
CA PRO A 348 -14.72 26.81 9.42
C PRO A 348 -13.91 27.12 8.15
N TYR A 349 -14.42 27.98 7.25
CA TYR A 349 -13.65 28.48 6.11
C TYR A 349 -12.51 29.41 6.55
N ALA A 350 -12.59 30.05 7.72
CA ALA A 350 -11.44 30.77 8.26
C ALA A 350 -10.35 29.84 8.81
N LEU A 351 -10.63 28.54 9.00
CA LEU A 351 -9.64 27.55 9.45
C LEU A 351 -9.01 26.82 8.27
N VAL A 352 -9.84 26.35 7.34
CA VAL A 352 -9.41 25.53 6.20
C VAL A 352 -10.20 25.91 4.95
N ARG A 353 -9.61 25.71 3.77
CA ARG A 353 -10.28 26.10 2.51
C ARG A 353 -11.45 25.20 2.15
N HIS A 354 -11.38 23.93 2.53
CA HIS A 354 -12.32 22.89 2.14
C HIS A 354 -12.93 22.13 3.34
N PRO A 355 -13.63 22.82 4.26
CA PRO A 355 -14.13 22.21 5.49
C PRO A 355 -15.19 21.12 5.24
N LEU A 356 -16.00 21.25 4.18
CA LEU A 356 -16.98 20.23 3.80
C LEU A 356 -16.32 18.91 3.39
N TYR A 357 -15.18 18.99 2.68
CA TYR A 357 -14.40 17.80 2.29
C TYR A 357 -13.64 17.22 3.47
N PHE A 358 -13.08 18.08 4.32
CA PHE A 358 -12.46 17.64 5.57
C PHE A 358 -13.44 16.85 6.45
N GLY A 359 -14.65 17.39 6.67
CA GLY A 359 -15.68 16.69 7.43
C GLY A 359 -16.16 15.39 6.74
N SER A 360 -16.25 15.34 5.41
CA SER A 360 -16.54 14.07 4.70
C SER A 360 -15.46 13.02 4.90
N ILE A 361 -14.19 13.41 4.90
CA ILE A 361 -13.07 12.49 5.14
C ILE A 361 -13.14 11.95 6.57
N LEU A 362 -13.46 12.77 7.56
CA LEU A 362 -13.65 12.32 8.94
C LEU A 362 -14.81 11.32 9.08
N VAL A 363 -15.94 11.58 8.42
CA VAL A 363 -17.07 10.64 8.41
C VAL A 363 -16.69 9.31 7.76
N VAL A 364 -16.06 9.35 6.59
CA VAL A 364 -15.55 8.14 5.92
C VAL A 364 -14.59 7.38 6.82
N SER A 365 -13.67 8.10 7.46
CA SER A 365 -12.71 7.51 8.41
C SER A 365 -13.42 6.82 9.57
N GLY A 366 -14.41 7.49 10.17
CA GLY A 366 -15.14 6.96 11.31
C GLY A 366 -15.91 5.67 10.98
N ILE A 367 -16.54 5.59 9.81
CA ILE A 367 -17.19 4.36 9.32
C ILE A 367 -16.16 3.24 9.14
N LEU A 368 -14.96 3.54 8.61
CA LEU A 368 -13.92 2.52 8.44
C LEU A 368 -13.38 1.99 9.77
N PHE A 369 -13.35 2.83 10.81
CA PHE A 369 -12.98 2.41 12.18
C PHE A 369 -14.01 1.50 12.84
N GLN A 370 -15.26 1.51 12.37
CA GLN A 370 -16.31 0.60 12.86
C GLN A 370 -16.27 -0.77 12.17
N LEU A 371 -15.55 -0.92 11.06
CA LEU A 371 -15.45 -2.18 10.33
C LEU A 371 -14.19 -2.97 10.75
N ASN A 372 -14.32 -4.26 11.11
CA ASN A 372 -13.24 -5.07 11.71
C ASN A 372 -11.95 -5.21 10.87
N ASN A 373 -12.00 -4.96 9.55
CA ASN A 373 -10.81 -5.02 8.70
C ASN A 373 -10.26 -3.64 8.33
N TRP A 374 -9.93 -2.84 9.35
CA TRP A 374 -9.51 -1.45 9.18
C TRP A 374 -8.41 -1.29 8.11
N LEU A 375 -7.33 -2.07 8.16
CA LEU A 375 -6.20 -1.94 7.22
C LEU A 375 -6.57 -2.14 5.75
N PHE A 376 -7.36 -3.15 5.42
CA PHE A 376 -7.81 -3.40 4.04
C PHE A 376 -8.77 -2.31 3.57
N ASN A 377 -9.73 -1.95 4.43
CA ASN A 377 -10.74 -0.93 4.13
C ASN A 377 -10.08 0.43 3.85
N TRP A 378 -9.06 0.80 4.64
CA TRP A 378 -8.25 2.00 4.42
C TRP A 378 -7.43 1.93 3.12
N ALA A 379 -6.88 0.76 2.74
CA ALA A 379 -6.12 0.60 1.50
C ALA A 379 -6.97 0.79 0.23
N VAL A 380 -8.25 0.42 0.27
CA VAL A 380 -9.20 0.65 -0.84
C VAL A 380 -9.69 2.10 -0.87
N ILE A 381 -9.99 2.68 0.30
CA ILE A 381 -10.63 3.99 0.37
C ILE A 381 -9.65 5.16 0.20
N ILE A 382 -8.42 5.08 0.72
CA ILE A 382 -7.43 6.16 0.62
C ILE A 382 -7.16 6.57 -0.85
N PRO A 383 -6.88 5.63 -1.79
CA PRO A 383 -6.70 5.99 -3.20
C PRO A 383 -7.94 6.66 -3.81
N LEU A 384 -9.15 6.18 -3.47
CA LEU A 384 -10.39 6.77 -3.95
C LEU A 384 -10.58 8.20 -3.43
N VAL A 385 -10.29 8.44 -2.15
CA VAL A 385 -10.34 9.79 -1.56
C VAL A 385 -9.31 10.71 -2.24
N ILE A 386 -8.05 10.27 -2.37
CA ILE A 386 -6.99 11.06 -3.00
C ILE A 386 -7.35 11.42 -4.45
N VAL A 387 -7.81 10.43 -5.24
CA VAL A 387 -8.14 10.64 -6.66
C VAL A 387 -9.39 11.51 -6.81
N PHE A 388 -10.51 11.15 -6.18
CA PHE A 388 -11.78 11.80 -6.42
C PHE A 388 -11.97 13.11 -5.64
N TYR A 389 -11.62 13.13 -4.35
CA TYR A 389 -11.72 14.36 -3.54
C TYR A 389 -10.55 15.30 -3.81
N GLY A 390 -9.35 14.77 -4.09
CA GLY A 390 -8.22 15.58 -4.55
C GLY A 390 -8.52 16.24 -5.90
N ALA A 391 -9.07 15.51 -6.87
CA ALA A 391 -9.49 16.10 -8.14
C ALA A 391 -10.60 17.15 -7.97
N ALA A 392 -11.59 16.88 -7.10
CA ALA A 392 -12.65 17.83 -6.78
C ALA A 392 -12.11 19.14 -6.21
N ILE A 393 -11.16 19.06 -5.29
CA ILE A 393 -10.50 20.23 -4.70
C ILE A 393 -9.76 21.01 -5.77
N ILE A 394 -8.91 20.36 -6.57
CA ILE A 394 -8.14 21.04 -7.62
C ILE A 394 -9.08 21.76 -8.60
N TYR A 395 -10.16 21.10 -9.01
CA TYR A 395 -11.17 21.70 -9.88
C TYR A 395 -11.84 22.92 -9.25
N GLU A 396 -12.25 22.82 -7.99
CA GLU A 396 -12.92 23.91 -7.28
C GLU A 396 -11.99 25.09 -7.06
N GLU A 397 -10.73 24.85 -6.67
CA GLU A 397 -9.76 25.94 -6.50
C GLU A 397 -9.53 26.70 -7.80
N ARG A 398 -9.50 26.01 -8.94
CA ARG A 398 -9.38 26.63 -10.26
C ARG A 398 -10.61 27.44 -10.64
N SER A 399 -11.80 26.89 -10.36
CA SER A 399 -13.05 27.61 -10.60
C SER A 399 -13.17 28.86 -9.72
N LEU A 400 -12.74 28.77 -8.46
CA LEU A 400 -12.71 29.89 -7.52
C LEU A 400 -11.66 30.93 -7.90
N GLU A 401 -10.50 30.50 -8.41
CA GLU A 401 -9.47 31.41 -8.94
C GLU A 401 -9.96 32.16 -10.18
N LYS A 402 -10.61 31.47 -11.12
CA LYS A 402 -11.25 32.09 -12.30
C LYS A 402 -12.34 33.09 -11.90
N LYS A 403 -13.12 32.79 -10.84
CA LYS A 403 -14.26 33.61 -10.40
C LYS A 403 -13.87 34.82 -9.54
N PHE A 404 -12.93 34.66 -8.61
CA PHE A 404 -12.61 35.65 -7.58
C PHE A 404 -11.18 36.23 -7.69
N GLY A 405 -10.36 35.72 -8.61
CA GLY A 405 -9.04 36.24 -8.94
C GLY A 405 -8.15 36.49 -7.72
N LYS A 406 -7.70 37.74 -7.56
CA LYS A 406 -6.79 38.16 -6.47
C LYS A 406 -7.32 37.88 -5.07
N GLN A 407 -8.64 38.01 -4.84
CA GLN A 407 -9.23 37.76 -3.52
C GLN A 407 -9.06 36.30 -3.10
N TRP A 408 -9.24 35.38 -4.05
CA TRP A 408 -9.00 33.95 -3.82
C TRP A 408 -7.54 33.65 -3.54
N LEU A 409 -6.61 34.24 -4.30
CA LEU A 409 -5.17 34.03 -4.12
C LEU A 409 -4.69 34.47 -2.73
N LEU A 410 -5.15 35.63 -2.24
CA LEU A 410 -4.83 36.12 -0.90
C LEU A 410 -5.36 35.20 0.20
N TYR A 411 -6.58 34.68 0.02
CA TYR A 411 -7.17 33.70 0.92
C TYR A 411 -6.42 32.35 0.89
N LYS A 412 -6.06 31.88 -0.32
CA LYS A 412 -5.30 30.65 -0.57
C LYS A 412 -3.93 30.65 0.08
N ALA A 413 -3.23 31.78 0.05
CA ALA A 413 -1.92 31.93 0.69
C ALA A 413 -1.99 31.85 2.23
N LYS A 414 -3.11 32.27 2.83
CA LYS A 414 -3.26 32.36 4.30
C LYS A 414 -3.88 31.11 4.93
N ARG A 415 -4.59 30.27 4.17
CA ARG A 415 -5.39 29.17 4.71
C ARG A 415 -4.96 27.80 4.16
N PRO A 416 -4.70 26.79 5.01
CA PRO A 416 -4.38 25.45 4.56
C PRO A 416 -5.57 24.81 3.81
N ALA A 417 -5.30 23.81 2.97
CA ALA A 417 -6.33 23.17 2.15
C ALA A 417 -7.36 22.38 3.00
N MET A 418 -6.88 21.52 3.90
CA MET A 418 -7.72 20.57 4.64
C MET A 418 -7.45 20.50 6.15
N VAL A 419 -6.19 20.52 6.58
CA VAL A 419 -5.84 20.36 8.01
C VAL A 419 -5.65 21.74 8.63
N PRO A 420 -6.43 22.11 9.65
CA PRO A 420 -6.27 23.40 10.32
C PRO A 420 -4.95 23.44 11.07
N SER A 421 -4.25 24.58 11.04
CA SER A 421 -3.09 24.77 11.94
C SER A 421 -3.56 25.33 13.27
N LEU A 422 -2.92 24.91 14.37
CA LEU A 422 -3.23 25.39 15.74
C LEU A 422 -3.18 26.93 15.82
N GLN A 423 -2.21 27.53 15.14
CA GLN A 423 -2.02 28.99 15.10
C GLN A 423 -3.19 29.72 14.38
N THR A 424 -3.76 29.09 13.35
CA THR A 424 -4.93 29.64 12.63
C THR A 424 -6.20 29.61 13.50
N TRP A 425 -6.32 28.59 14.35
CA TRP A 425 -7.43 28.42 15.28
C TRP A 425 -7.41 29.49 16.38
N LEU A 426 -6.23 29.77 16.95
CA LEU A 426 -6.06 30.77 18.02
C LEU A 426 -6.21 32.23 17.55
N LEU A 427 -5.86 32.54 16.30
CA LEU A 427 -5.88 33.91 15.77
C LEU A 427 -7.22 34.32 15.15
N GLN A 428 -8.28 33.52 15.33
CA GLN A 428 -9.55 33.75 14.67
C GLN A 428 -10.38 34.81 15.42
N ARG A 429 -10.53 35.99 14.82
CA ARG A 429 -11.57 36.96 15.23
C ARG A 429 -12.81 36.77 14.36
N GLN A 430 -13.98 36.69 15.01
CA GLN A 430 -15.28 36.45 14.37
C GLN A 430 -15.56 37.45 13.25
N SER A 431 -16.20 36.99 12.17
CA SER A 431 -16.66 37.90 11.10
C SER A 431 -18.08 37.66 10.57
N ARG A 432 -18.81 36.61 10.99
CA ARG A 432 -20.25 36.45 10.65
C ARG A 432 -20.94 35.42 11.55
N LYS A 433 -22.23 35.60 11.83
CA LYS A 433 -23.09 34.62 12.52
C LYS A 433 -23.57 33.53 11.55
N TRP A 434 -23.64 32.29 12.03
CA TRP A 434 -24.13 31.12 11.28
C TRP A 434 -25.65 31.26 10.99
N SER A 435 -26.13 30.74 9.85
CA SER A 435 -27.52 30.93 9.39
C SER A 435 -28.30 29.64 9.10
N TRP A 436 -29.43 29.45 9.79
CA TRP A 436 -30.39 28.36 9.56
C TRP A 436 -31.00 28.40 8.15
N LYS A 437 -31.39 29.59 7.68
CA LYS A 437 -32.01 29.77 6.35
C LYS A 437 -31.07 29.30 5.24
N VAL A 438 -29.77 29.59 5.39
CA VAL A 438 -28.74 29.12 4.46
C VAL A 438 -28.62 27.59 4.51
N TYR A 439 -28.49 27.00 5.69
CA TYR A 439 -28.36 25.55 5.84
C TYR A 439 -29.54 24.79 5.20
N LEU A 440 -30.77 25.20 5.53
CA LEU A 440 -32.01 24.57 5.06
C LEU A 440 -32.26 24.71 3.55
N SER A 441 -31.59 25.66 2.90
CA SER A 441 -31.66 25.87 1.44
C SER A 441 -30.81 24.87 0.64
N THR A 442 -30.10 23.96 1.31
CA THR A 442 -29.11 23.09 0.69
C THR A 442 -29.43 21.61 0.86
N SER A 443 -28.83 20.77 0.02
CA SER A 443 -28.95 19.30 0.12
C SER A 443 -28.41 18.72 1.43
N GLU A 444 -27.66 19.50 2.23
CA GLU A 444 -27.14 19.05 3.53
C GLU A 444 -28.25 18.82 4.56
N ARG A 445 -29.43 19.41 4.39
CA ARG A 445 -30.60 19.14 5.24
C ARG A 445 -31.01 17.66 5.23
N ILE A 446 -30.75 16.98 4.10
CA ILE A 446 -31.01 15.55 3.92
C ILE A 446 -29.76 14.75 4.27
N ALA A 447 -28.57 15.22 3.88
CA ALA A 447 -27.34 14.48 4.13
C ALA A 447 -26.98 14.38 5.62
N THR A 448 -27.18 15.44 6.41
CA THR A 448 -26.83 15.47 7.84
C THR A 448 -27.52 14.37 8.66
N PRO A 449 -28.87 14.21 8.62
CA PRO A 449 -29.52 13.13 9.36
C PRO A 449 -29.08 11.74 8.86
N ILE A 450 -28.87 11.55 7.55
CA ILE A 450 -28.34 10.30 6.99
C ILE A 450 -26.96 9.98 7.57
N LEU A 451 -26.05 10.96 7.62
CA LEU A 451 -24.70 10.74 8.13
C LEU A 451 -24.70 10.44 9.64
N LEU A 452 -25.60 11.07 10.41
CA LEU A 452 -25.77 10.77 11.84
C LEU A 452 -26.38 9.40 12.09
N SER A 453 -27.23 8.88 11.19
CA SER A 453 -27.82 7.55 11.32
C SER A 453 -26.90 6.42 10.85
N LEU A 454 -25.78 6.70 10.18
CA LEU A 454 -24.89 5.67 9.63
C LEU A 454 -24.29 4.73 10.70
N PRO A 455 -23.76 5.22 11.84
CA PRO A 455 -23.26 4.34 12.90
C PRO A 455 -24.33 3.37 13.43
N LEU A 456 -25.53 3.89 13.68
CA LEU A 456 -26.67 3.10 14.16
C LEU A 456 -27.12 2.08 13.11
N LEU A 457 -27.03 2.43 11.82
CA LEU A 457 -27.38 1.53 10.73
C LEU A 457 -26.35 0.41 10.57
N VAL A 458 -25.07 0.68 10.83
CA VAL A 458 -24.01 -0.35 10.86
C VAL A 458 -24.25 -1.34 12.00
N GLU A 459 -24.60 -0.84 13.18
CA GLU A 459 -24.96 -1.65 14.35
C GLU A 459 -26.24 -2.49 14.10
N LEU A 460 -27.29 -1.88 13.54
CA LEU A 460 -28.52 -2.60 13.21
C LEU A 460 -28.34 -3.64 12.07
N MET A 461 -27.38 -3.41 11.16
CA MET A 461 -26.98 -4.40 10.16
C MET A 461 -26.22 -5.58 10.79
N GLU A 462 -25.52 -5.38 11.90
CA GLU A 462 -24.85 -6.45 12.64
C GLU A 462 -25.88 -7.43 13.20
N ASP A 463 -26.85 -6.94 13.97
CA ASP A 463 -27.91 -7.76 14.59
C ASP A 463 -28.76 -8.51 13.56
N LEU A 464 -29.10 -7.87 12.44
CA LEU A 464 -30.00 -8.48 11.43
C LEU A 464 -29.29 -9.41 10.44
N VAL A 465 -28.06 -9.06 10.02
CA VAL A 465 -27.39 -9.73 8.89
C VAL A 465 -26.28 -10.65 9.37
N PHE A 466 -25.49 -10.24 10.36
CA PHE A 466 -24.38 -11.06 10.83
C PHE A 466 -24.86 -12.15 11.78
N GLU A 467 -25.77 -11.87 12.72
CA GLU A 467 -26.31 -12.93 13.60
C GLU A 467 -27.22 -13.90 12.85
N GLY A 468 -28.09 -13.37 11.97
CA GLY A 468 -29.03 -14.16 11.18
C GLY A 468 -28.40 -15.06 10.10
N MET A 469 -27.33 -14.62 9.42
CA MET A 469 -26.69 -15.44 8.36
C MET A 469 -25.53 -16.30 8.85
N LEU A 470 -24.80 -15.89 9.90
CA LEU A 470 -23.65 -16.66 10.39
C LEU A 470 -24.04 -17.71 11.43
N GLY A 471 -25.26 -17.68 11.97
CA GLY A 471 -25.75 -18.66 12.94
C GLY A 471 -24.96 -18.66 14.26
N ILE A 472 -24.27 -17.55 14.56
CA ILE A 472 -23.53 -17.35 15.79
C ILE A 472 -24.45 -16.58 16.73
N GLN A 473 -25.16 -17.31 17.60
CA GLN A 473 -25.76 -16.76 18.81
C GLN A 473 -24.68 -16.31 19.78
#